data_AF-A0A5E4A2M8-F1
#
_entry.id   AF-A0A5E4A2M8-F1
#
_cell.length_a   1.000
_cell.length_b   1.000
_cell.length_c   1.000
_cell.angle_alpha   90.00
_cell.angle_beta   90.00
_cell.angle_gamma   90.00
#
_symmetry.space_group_name_H-M   'P 1'
#
loop_
_entity.id
_entity.type
_entity.pdbx_description
1 polymer ?
#
loop_
_entity_poly.entity_id
_entity_poly.type
_entity_poly.pdbx_seq_one_letter_code
_entity_poly.pdbx_strand_id
1 'polypeptide(L)'
;VMILKLPFLKRRGGGVDPTVKERLWLTLYWPRDQPTQLVSSCFGGELLLWDLTQSWRRKYTLFSTSSEGQNHSRIVFNLCPLQTEDDKQLLLSTSMDRDVKCWDLATLECCWTLPSLGGFAYSLAFSPVDVGCLAIGVGDGMIRVWNTLSIKNNYDVKNFWQGVKSKVTANIHSFK
;
A
#
# COMPACT_ATOMS: atom_id res chain seq x y z
N VAL A 1 3.98 27.07 19.26
CA VAL A 1 3.20 26.04 18.55
C VAL A 1 3.75 25.90 17.14
N MET A 2 4.22 24.70 16.76
CA MET A 2 4.71 24.42 15.40
C MET A 2 3.56 23.87 14.55
N ILE A 3 3.38 24.38 13.33
CA ILE A 3 2.33 23.94 12.41
C ILE A 3 2.97 23.32 11.17
N LEU A 4 2.79 22.01 11.01
CA LEU A 4 3.15 21.26 9.80
C LEU A 4 1.93 21.25 8.88
N LYS A 5 2.11 21.75 7.64
CA LYS A 5 1.06 21.72 6.62
C LYS A 5 1.31 20.56 5.68
N LEU A 6 0.36 19.65 5.57
CA LEU A 6 0.44 18.54 4.62
C LEU A 6 0.57 19.09 3.18
N PRO A 7 1.54 18.61 2.40
CA PRO A 7 1.67 19.00 1.01
C PRO A 7 0.51 18.44 0.19
N PHE A 8 0.09 19.20 -0.82
CA PHE A 8 -0.75 18.64 -1.88
C PHE A 8 0.15 17.94 -2.89
N LEU A 9 0.15 16.61 -2.87
CA LEU A 9 0.95 15.81 -3.78
C LEU A 9 0.11 15.44 -5.00
N LYS A 10 0.60 15.79 -6.19
CA LYS A 10 -0.03 15.36 -7.44
C LYS A 10 0.18 13.86 -7.55
N ARG A 11 -0.89 13.07 -7.41
CA ARG A 11 -0.85 11.59 -7.49
C ARG A 11 -0.12 11.16 -8.76
N ARG A 12 1.00 10.44 -8.58
CA ARG A 12 1.78 9.85 -9.67
C ARG A 12 1.29 8.43 -9.92
N GLY A 13 0.35 8.28 -10.86
CA GLY A 13 -0.12 6.97 -11.32
C GLY A 13 -1.03 6.24 -10.33
N GLY A 14 -1.93 5.41 -10.87
CA GLY A 14 -2.94 4.68 -10.12
C GLY A 14 -4.32 5.30 -10.28
N GLY A 15 -5.12 4.71 -11.17
CA GLY A 15 -6.55 5.00 -11.19
C GLY A 15 -7.12 4.57 -9.84
N VAL A 16 -7.64 5.53 -9.09
CA VAL A 16 -8.51 5.27 -7.95
C VAL A 16 -9.91 5.43 -8.46
N ASP A 17 -10.81 4.51 -8.13
CA ASP A 17 -12.22 4.67 -8.44
C ASP A 17 -12.72 6.00 -7.84
N PRO A 18 -13.04 7.01 -8.66
CA PRO A 18 -13.43 8.34 -8.18
C PRO A 18 -14.77 8.33 -7.45
N THR A 19 -15.51 7.22 -7.52
CA THR A 19 -16.76 7.05 -6.78
C THR A 19 -16.55 6.78 -5.29
N VAL A 20 -15.34 6.37 -4.89
CA VAL A 20 -14.99 6.13 -3.48
C VAL A 20 -14.59 7.44 -2.82
N LYS A 21 -15.44 7.96 -1.93
CA LYS A 21 -15.12 9.14 -1.10
C LYS A 21 -13.96 8.83 -0.16
N GLU A 22 -12.85 9.53 -0.32
CA GLU A 22 -11.70 9.43 0.59
C GLU A 22 -11.65 10.64 1.51
N ARG A 23 -11.64 10.39 2.83
CA ARG A 23 -11.32 11.39 3.85
C ARG A 23 -9.87 11.19 4.26
N LEU A 24 -9.16 12.27 4.58
CA LEU A 24 -7.81 12.19 5.14
C LEU A 24 -7.85 11.39 6.45
N TRP A 25 -6.98 10.38 6.56
CA TRP A 25 -6.64 9.74 7.82
C TRP A 25 -5.19 10.06 8.15
N LEU A 26 -4.98 10.90 9.16
CA LEU A 26 -3.64 11.34 9.56
C LEU A 26 -3.17 10.50 10.75
N THR A 27 -2.20 9.64 10.50
CA THR A 27 -1.51 8.84 11.51
C THR A 27 -0.05 9.26 11.61
N LEU A 28 0.55 9.08 12.77
CA LEU A 28 1.88 9.58 13.11
C LEU A 28 2.73 8.48 13.74
N TYR A 29 4.02 8.53 13.47
CA TYR A 29 5.01 7.72 14.16
C TYR A 29 6.24 8.57 14.46
N TRP A 30 6.69 8.56 15.73
CA TRP A 30 7.90 9.25 16.17
C TRP A 30 9.02 8.24 16.36
N PRO A 31 10.06 8.22 15.50
CA PRO A 31 11.17 7.29 15.64
C PRO A 31 11.94 7.55 16.95
N ARG A 32 12.16 6.51 17.75
CA ARG A 32 12.84 6.64 19.06
C ARG A 32 14.30 7.07 18.90
N ASP A 33 14.95 6.58 17.85
CA ASP A 33 16.38 6.83 17.58
C ASP A 33 16.62 8.15 16.83
N GLN A 34 15.56 8.80 16.35
CA GLN A 34 15.63 10.06 15.60
C GLN A 34 14.62 11.06 16.18
N PRO A 35 14.89 11.65 17.36
CA PRO A 35 13.92 12.49 18.07
C PRO A 35 13.56 13.77 17.34
N THR A 36 14.35 14.19 16.35
CA THR A 36 14.09 15.35 15.50
C THR A 36 13.33 15.01 14.23
N GLN A 37 12.93 13.75 14.04
CA GLN A 37 12.20 13.29 12.88
C GLN A 37 10.78 12.86 13.30
N LEU A 38 9.82 13.04 12.40
CA LEU A 38 8.44 12.59 12.58
C LEU A 38 7.95 11.98 11.29
N VAL A 39 7.33 10.80 11.34
CA VAL A 39 6.67 10.19 10.19
C VAL A 39 5.18 10.49 10.24
N SER A 40 4.58 10.84 9.10
CA SER A 40 3.12 10.97 8.97
C SER A 40 2.59 10.33 7.70
N SER A 41 1.32 9.92 7.71
CA SER A 41 0.57 9.69 6.47
C SER A 41 0.21 11.01 5.78
N CYS A 42 -0.13 10.93 4.49
CA CYS A 42 -0.55 12.05 3.65
C CYS A 42 -1.80 11.72 2.80
N PHE A 43 -2.16 12.66 1.93
CA PHE A 43 -3.31 12.58 1.03
C PHE A 43 -3.13 11.54 -0.06
N GLY A 44 -3.72 10.35 0.12
CA GLY A 44 -3.67 9.30 -0.89
C GLY A 44 -2.73 8.16 -0.57
N GLY A 45 -2.13 8.17 0.63
CA GLY A 45 -1.38 7.04 1.16
C GLY A 45 0.12 7.24 1.22
N GLU A 46 0.63 8.36 0.70
CA GLU A 46 2.05 8.68 0.79
C GLU A 46 2.46 8.83 2.26
N LEU A 47 3.69 8.40 2.56
CA LEU A 47 4.32 8.61 3.85
C LEU A 47 5.37 9.72 3.74
N LEU A 48 5.43 10.55 4.77
CA LEU A 48 6.32 11.70 4.86
C LEU A 48 7.21 11.57 6.08
N LEU A 49 8.52 11.80 5.92
CA LEU A 49 9.46 12.01 7.00
C LEU A 49 9.72 13.52 7.15
N TRP A 50 9.34 14.08 8.30
CA TRP A 50 9.49 15.48 8.63
C TRP A 50 10.76 15.73 9.43
N ASP A 51 11.59 16.67 8.97
CA ASP A 51 12.73 17.18 9.74
C ASP A 51 12.28 18.36 10.60
N LEU A 52 12.22 18.13 11.92
CA LEU A 52 11.74 19.10 12.89
C LEU A 52 12.82 20.10 13.34
N THR A 53 14.09 19.90 12.96
CA THR A 53 15.18 20.84 13.28
C THR A 53 15.00 22.17 12.56
N GLN A 54 14.38 22.16 11.38
CA GLN A 54 14.14 23.34 10.56
C GLN A 54 12.64 23.68 10.51
N SER A 55 12.08 23.97 11.69
CA SER A 55 10.64 24.22 11.92
C SER A 55 10.01 25.27 10.99
N TRP A 56 10.75 26.27 10.53
CA TRP A 56 10.28 27.30 9.60
C TRP A 56 10.25 26.84 8.13
N ARG A 57 11.10 25.88 7.74
CA ARG A 57 11.18 25.36 6.37
C ARG A 57 10.19 24.25 6.07
N ARG A 58 9.59 23.63 7.09
CA ARG A 58 8.62 22.53 6.95
C ARG A 58 9.14 21.45 5.99
N LYS A 59 10.42 21.09 6.14
CA LYS A 59 11.08 20.14 5.24
C LYS A 59 10.54 18.75 5.49
N TYR A 60 10.04 18.12 4.44
CA TYR A 60 9.65 16.73 4.45
C TYR A 60 10.35 15.98 3.30
N THR A 61 10.54 14.69 3.50
CA THR A 61 10.99 13.74 2.48
C THR A 61 9.89 12.72 2.26
N LEU A 62 9.56 12.44 1.01
CA LEU A 62 8.57 11.42 0.66
C LEU A 62 9.22 10.04 0.71
N PHE A 63 8.49 9.04 1.18
CA PHE A 63 8.92 7.65 1.09
C PHE A 63 8.90 7.19 -0.38
N SER A 64 9.82 6.30 -0.74
CA SER A 64 9.98 5.71 -2.08
C SER A 64 10.00 6.74 -3.21
N THR A 65 10.84 7.78 -3.07
CA THR A 65 11.04 8.76 -4.15
C THR A 65 11.79 8.20 -5.35
N SER A 66 12.59 7.15 -5.16
CA SER A 66 13.42 6.56 -6.20
C SER A 66 12.73 5.45 -6.99
N SER A 67 11.67 4.85 -6.45
CA SER A 67 10.88 3.80 -7.11
C SER A 67 9.41 4.21 -7.29
N GLU A 68 8.98 4.30 -8.55
CA GLU A 68 7.55 4.49 -8.86
C GLU A 68 6.74 3.24 -8.50
N GLY A 69 5.45 3.44 -8.17
CA GLY A 69 4.49 2.35 -7.92
C GLY A 69 4.57 1.68 -6.55
N GLN A 70 5.49 2.08 -5.67
CA GLN A 70 5.63 1.48 -4.34
C GLN A 70 4.78 2.15 -3.25
N ASN A 71 4.40 3.41 -3.46
CA ASN A 71 3.52 4.14 -2.54
C ASN A 71 2.14 3.47 -2.42
N HIS A 72 1.51 3.62 -1.25
CA HIS A 72 0.10 3.30 -1.13
C HIS A 72 -0.73 4.16 -2.11
N SER A 73 -1.84 3.62 -2.57
CA SER A 73 -2.76 4.28 -3.51
C SER A 73 -4.00 4.87 -2.84
N ARG A 74 -4.18 4.58 -1.55
CA ARG A 74 -5.24 5.12 -0.70
C ARG A 74 -4.71 5.40 0.71
N ILE A 75 -5.54 6.02 1.54
CA ILE A 75 -5.16 6.49 2.88
C ILE A 75 -4.57 5.38 3.78
N VAL A 76 -3.55 5.76 4.54
CA VAL A 76 -2.89 4.91 5.53
C VAL A 76 -3.54 5.11 6.90
N PHE A 77 -3.88 4.01 7.57
CA PHE A 77 -4.56 4.01 8.87
C PHE A 77 -3.59 3.95 10.05
N ASN A 78 -2.60 3.07 10.00
CA ASN A 78 -1.68 2.80 11.10
C ASN A 78 -0.25 2.73 10.62
N LEU A 79 0.67 3.06 11.53
CA LEU A 79 2.11 2.91 11.40
C LEU A 79 2.61 2.13 12.61
N CYS A 80 3.35 1.05 12.38
CA CYS A 80 3.86 0.17 13.43
C CYS A 80 5.37 -0.04 13.25
N PRO A 81 6.22 0.41 14.20
CA PRO A 81 7.65 0.18 14.11
C PRO A 81 8.03 -1.26 14.41
N LEU A 82 9.09 -1.73 13.79
CA LEU A 82 9.69 -3.02 14.04
C LEU A 82 11.22 -2.89 13.93
N GLN A 83 11.94 -3.23 14.99
CA GLN A 83 13.38 -3.41 14.94
C GLN A 83 13.67 -4.90 14.76
N THR A 84 14.45 -5.27 13.74
CA THR A 84 14.86 -6.66 13.52
C THR A 84 16.06 -7.02 14.39
N GLU A 85 16.35 -8.32 14.50
CA GLU A 85 17.58 -8.81 15.16
C GLU A 85 18.86 -8.30 14.48
N ASP A 86 18.83 -8.10 13.15
CA ASP A 86 19.92 -7.51 12.38
C ASP A 86 19.96 -5.96 12.43
N ASP A 87 19.37 -5.35 13.46
CA ASP A 87 19.30 -3.88 13.69
C ASP A 87 18.65 -3.04 12.57
N LYS A 88 17.86 -3.65 11.67
CA LYS A 88 17.08 -2.89 10.70
C LYS A 88 15.88 -2.23 11.37
N GLN A 89 15.75 -0.93 11.13
CA GLN A 89 14.61 -0.13 11.57
C GLN A 89 13.53 -0.14 10.49
N LEU A 90 12.48 -0.91 10.71
CA LEU A 90 11.37 -1.07 9.79
C LEU A 90 10.13 -0.33 10.30
N LEU A 91 9.30 0.10 9.36
CA LEU A 91 7.98 0.64 9.63
C LEU A 91 6.96 -0.13 8.80
N LEU A 92 5.91 -0.65 9.44
CA LEU A 92 4.79 -1.27 8.74
C LEU A 92 3.64 -0.28 8.63
N SER A 93 3.01 -0.19 7.47
CA SER A 93 1.81 0.62 7.24
C SER A 93 0.65 -0.23 6.75
N THR A 94 -0.55 0.10 7.24
CA THR A 94 -1.81 -0.50 6.77
C THR A 94 -2.65 0.53 6.04
N SER A 95 -3.23 0.19 4.89
CA SER A 95 -3.93 1.15 4.05
C SER A 95 -5.32 0.67 3.59
N MET A 96 -6.17 1.62 3.20
CA MET A 96 -7.43 1.37 2.54
C MET A 96 -7.27 0.68 1.17
N ASP A 97 -6.08 0.74 0.55
CA ASP A 97 -5.79 0.02 -0.70
C ASP A 97 -5.65 -1.49 -0.52
N ARG A 98 -5.75 -1.98 0.72
CA ARG A 98 -5.68 -3.40 1.13
C ARG A 98 -4.27 -3.99 1.07
N ASP A 99 -3.25 -3.17 0.98
CA ASP A 99 -1.88 -3.61 1.15
C ASP A 99 -1.37 -3.32 2.56
N VAL A 100 -0.53 -4.22 3.07
CA VAL A 100 0.42 -3.92 4.15
C VAL A 100 1.77 -3.71 3.49
N LYS A 101 2.40 -2.57 3.75
CA LYS A 101 3.74 -2.27 3.24
C LYS A 101 4.73 -2.18 4.38
N CYS A 102 5.93 -2.68 4.13
CA CYS A 102 7.06 -2.52 5.02
C CYS A 102 8.07 -1.57 4.38
N TRP A 103 8.55 -0.63 5.18
CA TRP A 103 9.47 0.42 4.80
C TRP A 103 10.73 0.31 5.62
N ASP A 104 11.88 0.47 4.99
CA ASP A 104 13.15 0.68 5.68
C ASP A 104 13.27 2.18 6.02
N LEU A 105 13.40 2.49 7.32
CA LEU A 105 13.48 3.89 7.77
C LEU A 105 14.83 4.56 7.47
N ALA A 106 15.89 3.79 7.20
CA ALA A 106 17.18 4.35 6.81
C ALA A 106 17.19 4.79 5.34
N THR A 107 16.52 4.03 4.47
CA THR A 107 16.49 4.29 3.01
C THR A 107 15.21 4.97 2.54
N LEU A 108 14.14 4.91 3.35
CA LEU A 108 12.76 5.31 3.03
C LEU A 108 12.14 4.54 1.87
N GLU A 109 12.71 3.39 1.50
CA GLU A 109 12.24 2.55 0.41
C GLU A 109 11.31 1.44 0.92
N CYS A 110 10.42 0.98 0.03
CA CYS A 110 9.53 -0.14 0.33
C CYS A 110 10.30 -1.46 0.22
N CYS A 111 10.41 -2.20 1.32
CA CYS A 111 11.07 -3.50 1.37
C CYS A 111 10.21 -4.57 0.71
N TRP A 112 8.91 -4.59 1.03
CA TRP A 112 7.96 -5.58 0.54
C TRP A 112 6.52 -5.11 0.73
N THR A 113 5.62 -5.71 -0.05
CA THR A 113 4.17 -5.49 0.01
C THR A 113 3.49 -6.83 0.25
N LEU A 114 2.58 -6.87 1.22
CA LEU A 114 1.70 -8.01 1.51
C LEU A 114 0.26 -7.61 1.15
N PRO A 115 -0.31 -8.13 0.05
CA PRO A 115 -1.68 -7.86 -0.35
C PRO A 115 -2.66 -8.61 0.55
N SER A 116 -3.86 -8.05 0.72
CA SER A 116 -4.94 -8.67 1.47
C SER A 116 -6.28 -8.68 0.71
N LEU A 117 -7.21 -9.50 1.20
CA LEU A 117 -8.55 -9.63 0.64
C LEU A 117 -9.56 -8.84 1.48
N GLY A 118 -10.40 -8.07 0.81
CA GLY A 118 -11.43 -7.26 1.45
C GLY A 118 -12.79 -7.92 1.66
N GLY A 119 -12.92 -9.17 1.24
CA GLY A 119 -14.17 -9.91 1.19
C GLY A 119 -13.89 -11.37 0.88
N PHE A 120 -14.96 -12.15 0.72
CA PHE A 120 -14.83 -13.58 0.44
C PHE A 120 -14.17 -13.83 -0.92
N ALA A 121 -13.31 -14.85 -0.98
CA ALA A 121 -12.83 -15.40 -2.24
C ALA A 121 -13.91 -16.33 -2.79
N TYR A 122 -14.59 -15.91 -3.85
CA TYR A 122 -15.71 -16.65 -4.44
C TYR A 122 -15.29 -17.59 -5.57
N SER A 123 -14.16 -17.29 -6.22
CA SER A 123 -13.69 -18.04 -7.38
C SER A 123 -12.17 -18.06 -7.45
N LEU A 124 -11.63 -19.16 -7.93
CA LEU A 124 -10.22 -19.39 -8.21
C LEU A 124 -10.10 -20.05 -9.58
N ALA A 125 -9.24 -19.52 -10.45
CA ALA A 125 -8.97 -20.11 -11.76
C ALA A 125 -7.50 -19.90 -12.16
N PHE A 126 -6.78 -21.00 -12.38
CA PHE A 126 -5.46 -20.93 -13.00
C PHE A 126 -5.60 -20.65 -14.50
N SER A 127 -4.69 -19.82 -15.02
CA SER A 127 -4.58 -19.56 -16.46
C SER A 127 -4.14 -20.83 -17.19
N PRO A 128 -4.82 -21.20 -18.30
CA PRO A 128 -4.37 -22.31 -19.15
C PRO A 128 -3.17 -21.94 -20.05
N VAL A 129 -2.80 -20.65 -20.12
CA VAL A 129 -1.73 -20.13 -21.00
C VAL A 129 -0.50 -19.67 -20.21
N ASP A 130 -0.72 -19.16 -18.99
CA ASP A 130 0.34 -18.62 -18.13
C ASP A 130 0.43 -19.44 -16.84
N VAL A 131 1.38 -20.38 -16.80
CA VAL A 131 1.49 -21.37 -15.72
C VAL A 131 1.78 -20.67 -14.39
N GLY A 132 0.99 -20.99 -13.36
CA GLY A 132 1.12 -20.36 -12.04
C GLY A 132 0.39 -19.02 -11.90
N CYS A 133 -0.23 -18.52 -12.97
CA CYS A 133 -1.04 -17.31 -12.92
C CYS A 133 -2.46 -17.67 -12.43
N LEU A 134 -2.79 -17.28 -11.20
CA LEU A 134 -4.06 -17.55 -10.53
C LEU A 134 -4.94 -16.30 -10.49
N ALA A 135 -6.10 -16.36 -11.13
CA ALA A 135 -7.14 -15.37 -10.98
C ALA A 135 -8.01 -15.67 -9.75
N ILE A 136 -8.30 -14.64 -8.94
CA ILE A 136 -9.12 -14.73 -7.74
C ILE A 136 -10.25 -13.70 -7.85
N GLY A 137 -11.49 -14.18 -7.80
CA GLY A 137 -12.69 -13.35 -7.75
C GLY A 137 -13.05 -13.02 -6.30
N VAL A 138 -12.99 -11.74 -5.93
CA VAL A 138 -13.15 -11.30 -4.54
C VAL A 138 -14.44 -10.49 -4.36
N GLY A 139 -15.07 -10.66 -3.21
CA GLY A 139 -16.29 -9.94 -2.81
C GLY A 139 -16.10 -8.45 -2.54
N ASP A 140 -14.87 -7.94 -2.64
CA ASP A 140 -14.53 -6.52 -2.42
C ASP A 140 -14.58 -5.67 -3.68
N GLY A 141 -15.09 -6.22 -4.78
CA GLY A 141 -15.20 -5.54 -6.07
C GLY A 141 -13.89 -5.49 -6.85
N MET A 142 -12.94 -6.37 -6.55
CA MET A 142 -11.68 -6.47 -7.28
C MET A 142 -11.39 -7.91 -7.71
N ILE A 143 -10.67 -8.03 -8.82
CA ILE A 143 -10.02 -9.27 -9.26
C ILE A 143 -8.55 -9.19 -8.84
N ARG A 144 -8.03 -10.28 -8.28
CA ARG A 144 -6.59 -10.45 -8.06
C ARG A 144 -6.03 -11.39 -9.11
N VAL A 145 -4.85 -11.08 -9.63
CA VAL A 145 -4.07 -12.01 -10.44
C VAL A 145 -2.76 -12.24 -9.71
N TRP A 146 -2.55 -13.46 -9.24
CA TRP A 146 -1.39 -13.86 -8.45
C TRP A 146 -0.47 -14.73 -9.30
N ASN A 147 0.79 -14.32 -9.43
CA ASN A 147 1.85 -15.19 -9.94
C ASN A 147 2.37 -16.08 -8.81
N THR A 148 1.85 -17.30 -8.71
CA THR A 148 2.18 -18.24 -7.63
C THR A 148 3.56 -18.88 -7.78
N LEU A 149 4.23 -18.67 -8.91
CA LEU A 149 5.55 -19.22 -9.22
C LEU A 149 6.65 -18.16 -9.21
N SER A 150 6.33 -16.93 -8.76
CA SER A 150 7.33 -15.88 -8.61
C SER A 150 8.40 -16.30 -7.60
N ILE A 151 9.64 -16.37 -8.06
CA ILE A 151 10.80 -16.79 -7.26
C ILE A 151 11.20 -15.71 -6.24
N LYS A 152 10.95 -14.44 -6.56
CA LYS A 152 11.41 -13.30 -5.75
C LYS A 152 10.34 -12.75 -4.81
N ASN A 153 9.06 -13.00 -5.11
CA ASN A 153 7.95 -12.45 -4.35
C ASN A 153 6.83 -13.47 -4.22
N ASN A 154 6.72 -14.07 -3.03
CA ASN A 154 5.67 -15.05 -2.71
C ASN A 154 4.25 -14.49 -2.90
N TYR A 155 4.08 -13.15 -2.87
CA TYR A 155 2.80 -12.47 -3.00
C TYR A 155 2.80 -11.48 -4.18
N ASP A 156 3.34 -11.88 -5.33
CA ASP A 156 3.27 -11.11 -6.58
C ASP A 156 1.83 -11.06 -7.13
N VAL A 157 1.05 -10.13 -6.59
CA VAL A 157 -0.38 -9.97 -6.87
C VAL A 157 -0.66 -8.62 -7.53
N LYS A 158 -1.44 -8.64 -8.61
CA LYS A 158 -1.97 -7.45 -9.28
C LYS A 158 -3.46 -7.30 -9.05
N ASN A 159 -3.90 -6.06 -8.86
CA ASN A 159 -5.29 -5.70 -8.56
C ASN A 159 -5.96 -5.10 -9.80
N PHE A 160 -7.12 -5.65 -10.19
CA PHE A 160 -7.96 -5.13 -11.27
C PHE A 160 -9.34 -4.77 -10.71
N TRP A 161 -9.75 -3.52 -10.93
CA TRP A 161 -11.00 -2.97 -10.39
C TRP A 161 -11.81 -2.19 -11.44
N GLN A 162 -11.17 -1.74 -12.54
CA GLN A 162 -11.85 -0.97 -13.57
C GLN A 162 -12.95 -1.80 -14.22
N GLY A 163 -14.19 -1.27 -14.17
CA GLY A 163 -15.38 -1.94 -14.70
C GLY A 163 -16.03 -2.97 -13.76
N VAL A 164 -15.39 -3.31 -12.64
CA VAL A 164 -15.94 -4.22 -11.62
C VAL A 164 -16.72 -3.41 -10.61
N LYS A 165 -18.05 -3.42 -10.71
CA LYS A 165 -18.95 -2.65 -9.83
C LYS A 165 -19.65 -3.50 -8.77
N SER A 166 -19.35 -4.79 -8.70
CA SER A 166 -20.01 -5.76 -7.83
C SER A 166 -19.09 -6.93 -7.50
N LYS A 167 -19.56 -7.85 -6.64
CA LYS A 167 -18.85 -9.07 -6.28
C LYS A 167 -18.52 -9.88 -7.52
N VAL A 168 -17.27 -10.35 -7.61
CA VAL A 168 -16.85 -11.23 -8.71
C VAL A 168 -17.09 -12.67 -8.31
N THR A 169 -18.20 -13.23 -8.80
CA THR A 169 -18.58 -14.65 -8.61
C THR A 169 -18.42 -15.41 -9.92
N ALA A 170 -17.95 -16.66 -9.87
CA ALA A 170 -18.06 -17.55 -11.02
C ALA A 170 -19.50 -18.06 -11.14
N ASN A 171 -20.10 -17.96 -12.32
CA ASN A 171 -21.25 -18.80 -12.67
C ASN A 171 -20.69 -20.19 -12.97
N ILE A 172 -21.07 -21.17 -12.15
CA ILE A 172 -20.80 -22.59 -12.42
C ILE A 172 -21.71 -22.99 -13.59
N HIS A 173 -21.28 -22.74 -14.83
CA HIS A 173 -21.74 -23.60 -15.91
C HIS A 173 -20.87 -24.85 -15.87
N SER A 174 -21.45 -25.90 -15.30
CA SER A 174 -20.99 -27.27 -15.50
C SER A 174 -20.79 -27.49 -17.00
N PHE A 175 -19.55 -27.68 -17.43
CA PHE A 175 -19.28 -28.35 -18.69
C PHE A 175 -19.79 -29.79 -18.52
N LYS A 176 -20.96 -30.07 -19.10
CA LYS A 176 -21.37 -31.42 -19.49
C LYS A 176 -20.87 -31.67 -20.90
#